data_AF-A0A7Y3FY17-F1
#
_entry.id   AF-A0A7Y3FY17-F1
#
_cell.length_a   1.000
_cell.length_b   1.000
_cell.length_c   1.000
_cell.angle_alpha   90.00
_cell.angle_beta   90.00
_cell.angle_gamma   90.00
#
_symmetry.space_group_name_H-M   'P 1'
#
loop_
_entity.id
_entity.type
_entity.pdbx_description
1 polymer ?
#
loop_
_entity_poly.entity_id
_entity_poly.type
_entity_poly.pdbx_seq_one_letter_code
_entity_poly.pdbx_strand_id
1 'polypeptide(L)'
;GSSFPLDAAFHAACAWGQRYLAVVGFPVGFAKRMILQPTRPGERYFCLILPVNVDMNLLVFDILLYDLNNDLFESVSGVQMRDVSAGRMKPPQWIIKEGGKRSQNAEIRK
;
A
#
# COMPACT_ATOMS: atom_id res chain seq x y z
N GLY A 1 17.12 -5.68 -7.55
CA GLY A 1 16.15 -6.00 -6.48
C GLY A 1 15.34 -7.19 -6.92
N SER A 2 15.08 -8.13 -6.02
CA SER A 2 14.10 -9.19 -6.27
C SER A 2 12.69 -8.59 -6.27
N SER A 3 11.75 -9.16 -7.02
CA SER A 3 10.35 -8.70 -7.00
C SER A 3 9.64 -9.07 -5.69
N PHE A 4 10.03 -10.16 -5.02
CA PHE A 4 9.27 -10.72 -3.89
C PHE A 4 9.18 -9.79 -2.66
N PRO A 5 10.26 -9.16 -2.15
CA PRO A 5 10.13 -8.27 -0.98
C PRO A 5 9.29 -7.02 -1.29
N LEU A 6 9.39 -6.49 -2.50
CA LEU A 6 8.59 -5.34 -2.92
C LEU A 6 7.11 -5.72 -3.09
N ASP A 7 6.82 -6.89 -3.66
CA ASP A 7 5.45 -7.39 -3.79
C ASP A 7 4.78 -7.59 -2.42
N ALA A 8 5.51 -8.16 -1.45
CA ALA A 8 5.06 -8.24 -0.07
C ALA A 8 4.77 -6.85 0.55
N ALA A 9 5.58 -5.85 0.21
CA ALA A 9 5.34 -4.46 0.64
C ALA A 9 4.09 -3.86 -0.01
N PHE A 10 3.77 -4.18 -1.27
CA PHE A 10 2.50 -3.80 -1.89
C PHE A 10 1.31 -4.46 -1.19
N HIS A 11 1.42 -5.72 -0.78
CA HIS A 11 0.40 -6.37 0.04
C HIS A 11 0.20 -5.68 1.40
N ALA A 12 1.28 -5.22 2.03
CA ALA A 12 1.19 -4.44 3.27
C ALA A 12 0.47 -3.09 3.05
N ALA A 13 0.75 -2.39 1.94
CA ALA A 13 0.02 -1.18 1.55
C ALA A 13 -1.48 -1.46 1.27
N CYS A 14 -1.79 -2.58 0.63
CA CYS A 14 -3.17 -3.03 0.45
C CYS A 14 -3.87 -3.25 1.81
N ALA A 15 -3.24 -4.01 2.72
CA ALA A 15 -3.76 -4.26 4.06
C ALA A 15 -3.97 -2.96 4.86
N TRP A 16 -3.08 -1.98 4.70
CA TRP A 16 -3.26 -0.65 5.27
C TRP A 16 -4.54 0.03 4.75
N GLY A 17 -4.76 0.03 3.44
CA GLY A 17 -5.97 0.61 2.82
C GLY A 17 -7.25 -0.08 3.28
N GLN A 18 -7.21 -1.41 3.41
CA GLN A 18 -8.32 -2.21 3.93
C GLN A 18 -8.63 -1.84 5.39
N ARG A 19 -7.60 -1.75 6.23
CA ARG A 19 -7.73 -1.47 7.66
C ARG A 19 -8.25 -0.07 7.95
N TYR A 20 -7.70 0.95 7.30
CA TYR A 20 -7.95 2.34 7.69
C TYR A 20 -9.03 3.02 6.86
N LEU A 21 -9.31 2.55 5.65
CA LEU A 21 -10.23 3.20 4.70
C LEU A 21 -11.32 2.26 4.17
N ALA A 22 -11.31 0.99 4.56
CA ALA A 22 -12.21 -0.04 4.05
C ALA A 22 -12.20 -0.17 2.50
N VAL A 23 -11.04 0.10 1.88
CA VAL A 23 -10.80 0.01 0.44
C VAL A 23 -9.88 -1.17 0.14
N VAL A 24 -10.20 -1.97 -0.88
CA VAL A 24 -9.28 -2.97 -1.43
C VAL A 24 -8.54 -2.37 -2.62
N GLY A 25 -7.40 -1.75 -2.33
CA GLY A 25 -6.56 -1.08 -3.33
C GLY A 25 -5.51 -2.01 -3.93
N PHE A 26 -5.26 -1.87 -5.23
CA PHE A 26 -4.20 -2.58 -5.97
C PHE A 26 -3.19 -1.58 -6.53
N PRO A 27 -1.90 -1.94 -6.61
CA PRO A 27 -0.89 -1.07 -7.20
C PRO A 27 -1.18 -0.88 -8.70
N VAL A 28 -1.29 0.37 -9.13
CA VAL A 28 -1.51 0.74 -10.55
C VAL A 28 -0.31 1.46 -11.17
N GLY A 29 0.69 1.80 -10.37
CA GLY A 29 1.92 2.44 -10.81
C GLY A 29 2.71 3.00 -9.65
N PHE A 30 3.89 3.53 -9.94
CA PHE A 30 4.72 4.28 -8.99
C PHE A 30 5.49 5.38 -9.71
N ALA A 31 5.93 6.39 -8.98
CA ALA A 31 6.67 7.50 -9.57
C ALA A 31 8.16 7.15 -9.79
N LYS A 32 8.81 6.53 -8.80
CA LYS A 32 10.23 6.17 -8.89
C LYS A 32 10.53 4.94 -8.05
N ARG A 33 11.42 4.08 -8.55
CA ARG A 33 12.01 2.96 -7.84
C ARG A 33 13.53 3.13 -7.85
N MET A 34 14.17 3.03 -6.69
CA MET A 34 15.62 3.03 -6.53
C MET A 34 16.04 1.76 -5.83
N ILE A 35 16.96 1.02 -6.47
CA ILE A 35 17.55 -0.21 -5.93
C ILE A 35 18.98 0.15 -5.57
N LEU A 36 19.25 0.34 -4.27
CA LEU A 36 20.59 0.64 -3.79
C LEU A 36 21.42 -0.63 -3.73
N GLN A 37 20.81 -1.72 -3.26
CA GLN A 37 21.41 -3.05 -3.19
C GLN A 37 20.37 -4.12 -3.52
N PRO A 38 20.76 -5.23 -4.17
CA PRO A 38 19.84 -6.32 -4.45
C PRO A 38 19.49 -7.09 -3.17
N THR A 39 18.19 -7.24 -2.89
CA THR A 39 17.70 -8.22 -1.92
C THR A 39 18.10 -9.65 -2.34
N ARG A 40 18.43 -10.50 -1.38
CA ARG A 40 18.83 -11.90 -1.58
C ARG A 40 17.78 -12.88 -1.03
N PRO A 41 17.60 -14.06 -1.67
CA PRO A 41 16.77 -15.13 -1.12
C PRO A 41 17.26 -15.60 0.26
N GLY A 42 16.34 -15.99 1.14
CA GLY A 42 16.66 -16.48 2.50
C GLY A 42 16.93 -15.38 3.53
N GLU A 43 17.21 -14.16 3.09
CA GLU A 43 17.42 -13.00 3.95
C GLU A 43 16.10 -12.39 4.44
N ARG A 44 16.19 -11.59 5.50
CA ARG A 44 15.05 -10.88 6.10
C ARG A 44 15.19 -9.38 5.90
N TYR A 45 14.06 -8.75 5.65
CA TYR A 45 13.95 -7.31 5.42
C TYR A 45 12.80 -6.75 6.24
N PHE A 46 12.93 -5.51 6.69
CA PHE A 46 11.79 -4.73 7.18
C PHE A 46 11.36 -3.73 6.11
N CYS A 47 10.05 -3.50 6.02
CA CYS A 47 9.50 -2.48 5.14
C CYS A 47 8.79 -1.40 5.94
N LEU A 48 8.94 -0.15 5.52
CA LEU A 48 8.14 0.98 5.99
C LEU A 48 7.15 1.34 4.90
N ILE A 49 5.86 1.33 5.24
CA ILE A 49 4.77 1.74 4.36
C ILE A 49 4.27 3.10 4.84
N LEU A 50 4.61 4.15 4.10
CA LEU A 50 4.36 5.53 4.47
C LEU A 50 3.21 6.08 3.61
N PRO A 51 2.00 6.30 4.15
CA PRO A 51 0.93 6.96 3.40
C PRO A 51 1.31 8.42 3.15
N VAL A 52 1.46 8.79 1.88
CA VAL A 52 1.80 10.15 1.42
C VAL A 52 0.55 10.91 1.01
N ASN A 53 -0.42 10.21 0.41
CA ASN A 53 -1.74 10.77 0.11
C ASN A 53 -2.83 9.74 0.45
N VAL A 54 -3.90 10.22 1.07
CA VAL A 54 -5.03 9.42 1.52
C VAL A 54 -6.32 10.03 0.96
N ASP A 55 -6.60 9.71 -0.30
CA ASP A 55 -7.86 10.03 -0.98
C ASP A 55 -8.64 8.74 -1.29
N MET A 56 -9.98 8.81 -1.27
CA MET A 56 -10.82 7.62 -1.50
C MET A 56 -10.63 6.99 -2.90
N ASN A 57 -10.24 7.79 -3.90
CA ASN A 57 -10.04 7.32 -5.27
C ASN A 57 -8.58 6.96 -5.57
N LEU A 58 -7.64 7.48 -4.79
CA LEU A 58 -6.22 7.25 -4.99
C LEU A 58 -5.46 7.33 -3.67
N LEU A 59 -4.91 6.20 -3.24
CA LEU A 59 -3.93 6.17 -2.16
C LEU A 59 -2.54 6.24 -2.75
N VAL A 60 -1.66 7.01 -2.11
CA VAL A 60 -0.25 7.10 -2.52
C VAL A 60 0.62 6.76 -1.34
N PHE A 61 1.58 5.86 -1.55
CA PHE A 61 2.54 5.42 -0.54
C PHE A 61 3.98 5.61 -1.01
N ASP A 62 4.84 5.91 -0.05
CA ASP A 62 6.27 5.66 -0.19
C ASP A 62 6.61 4.38 0.59
N ILE A 63 7.46 3.56 -0.02
CA ILE A 63 7.90 2.26 0.51
C ILE A 63 9.41 2.28 0.63
N LEU A 64 9.91 1.90 1.82
CA LEU A 64 11.34 1.73 2.09
C LEU A 64 11.58 0.31 2.55
N LEU A 65 12.61 -0.34 2.01
CA LEU A 65 13.04 -1.70 2.34
C LEU A 65 14.45 -1.66 2.92
N TYR A 66 14.59 -2.19 4.12
CA TYR A 66 15.85 -2.24 4.85
C TYR A 66 16.19 -3.67 5.26
N ASP A 67 17.46 -3.97 5.48
CA ASP A 67 17.88 -5.19 6.16
C ASP A 67 17.76 -5.05 7.69
N LEU A 68 18.19 -6.06 8.45
CA LEU A 68 18.16 -6.01 9.91
C LEU A 68 19.19 -5.08 10.57
N ASN A 69 20.14 -4.54 9.79
CA ASN A 69 21.15 -3.58 10.25
C ASN A 69 20.74 -2.12 9.97
N ASN A 70 19.52 -1.91 9.45
CA ASN A 70 19.00 -0.62 9.00
C ASN A 70 19.69 -0.05 7.75
N ASP A 71 20.33 -0.89 6.95
CA ASP A 71 20.82 -0.48 5.64
C ASP A 71 19.66 -0.46 4.64
N LEU A 72 19.53 0.63 3.89
CA LEU A 72 18.49 0.77 2.87
C LEU A 72 18.86 -0.03 1.62
N PHE A 73 18.01 -1.00 1.28
CA PHE A 73 18.20 -1.85 0.09
C PHE A 73 17.45 -1.28 -1.11
N GLU A 74 16.20 -0.88 -0.90
CA GLU A 74 15.33 -0.44 -1.97
C GLU A 74 14.32 0.60 -1.47
N SER A 75 14.00 1.57 -2.31
CA SER A 75 12.93 2.54 -2.04
C SER A 75 12.04 2.70 -3.27
N VAL A 76 10.74 2.77 -3.07
CA VAL A 76 9.75 3.08 -4.12
C VAL A 76 8.90 4.25 -3.66
N SER A 77 8.94 5.35 -4.39
CA SER A 77 8.16 6.54 -4.07
C SER A 77 6.94 6.67 -4.98
N GLY A 78 5.86 7.21 -4.42
CA GLY A 78 4.64 7.51 -5.14
C GLY A 78 3.91 6.27 -5.66
N VAL A 79 3.94 5.16 -4.92
CA VAL A 79 3.16 3.96 -5.20
C VAL A 79 1.68 4.29 -5.16
N GLN A 80 1.01 4.17 -6.30
CA GLN A 80 -0.39 4.50 -6.46
C GLN A 80 -1.24 3.26 -6.27
N MET A 81 -2.21 3.30 -5.36
CA MET A 81 -3.16 2.22 -5.12
C MET A 81 -4.58 2.68 -5.45
N ARG A 82 -5.31 1.89 -6.23
CA ARG A 82 -6.72 2.16 -6.59
C ARG A 82 -7.59 0.92 -6.44
N ASP A 83 -8.87 1.14 -6.20
CA ASP A 83 -9.88 0.09 -6.36
C ASP A 83 -10.15 -0.15 -7.85
N VAL A 84 -9.71 -1.31 -8.36
CA VAL A 84 -9.95 -1.74 -9.75
C VAL A 84 -11.20 -2.60 -9.89
N SER A 85 -11.92 -2.86 -8.79
CA SER A 85 -13.11 -3.71 -8.75
C SER A 85 -14.42 -2.93 -8.87
N ALA A 86 -14.35 -1.59 -8.92
CA ALA A 86 -15.50 -0.68 -8.83
C ALA A 86 -16.34 -0.95 -7.56
N GLY A 87 -15.67 -1.17 -6.43
CA GLY A 87 -16.31 -1.41 -5.14
C GLY A 87 -16.88 -2.80 -4.93
N ARG A 88 -16.81 -3.71 -5.92
CA ARG A 88 -17.30 -5.09 -5.79
C ARG A 88 -16.49 -5.90 -4.79
N MET A 89 -15.19 -5.63 -4.69
CA MET A 89 -14.33 -6.25 -3.69
C MET A 89 -14.36 -5.42 -2.40
N LYS A 90 -14.67 -6.08 -1.28
CA LYS A 90 -14.70 -5.47 0.05
C LYS A 90 -13.71 -6.17 0.97
N PRO A 91 -13.05 -5.44 1.88
CA PRO A 91 -12.18 -6.07 2.86
C PRO A 91 -13.01 -6.91 3.85
N PRO A 92 -12.43 -7.98 4.41
CA PRO A 92 -13.05 -8.72 5.50
C PRO A 92 -13.33 -7.81 6.71
N GLN A 93 -14.43 -8.05 7.43
CA GLN A 93 -14.85 -7.16 8.51
C GLN A 93 -13.81 -7.04 9.64
N TRP A 94 -13.06 -8.11 9.92
CA TRP A 94 -12.09 -8.15 11.01
C TRP A 94 -10.87 -7.24 10.81
N ILE A 95 -10.53 -6.87 9.57
CA ILE A 95 -9.34 -6.03 9.31
C ILE A 95 -9.63 -4.55 9.48
N ILE A 96 -10.89 -4.15 9.25
CA ILE A 96 -11.35 -2.77 9.28
C ILE A 96 -11.25 -2.26 10.72
N LYS A 97 -10.56 -1.14 10.92
CA LYS A 97 -10.49 -0.48 12.21
C LYS A 97 -11.88 0.11 12.55
N GLU A 98 -12.38 -0.15 13.76
CA GLU A 98 -13.59 0.51 14.25
C GLU A 98 -13.43 2.04 14.19
N GLY A 99 -14.41 2.73 13.59
CA GLY A 99 -14.35 4.16 13.32
C GLY A 99 -13.58 4.58 12.05
N GLY A 100 -13.08 3.62 11.24
CA GLY A 100 -12.61 3.89 9.89
C GLY A 100 -13.75 4.41 9.03
N LYS A 101 -13.78 5.73 8.78
CA LYS A 101 -14.87 6.40 8.09
C LYS A 101 -15.10 5.79 6.69
N ARG A 102 -16.28 5.22 6.45
CA ARG A 102 -16.90 5.31 5.12
C ARG A 102 -17.45 6.73 5.00
N SER A 103 -16.81 7.62 4.27
CA SER A 103 -17.50 8.82 3.81
C SER A 103 -18.51 8.40 2.74
N GLN A 104 -19.71 8.03 3.17
CA GLN A 104 -20.89 8.07 2.31
C GLN A 104 -21.24 9.54 2.12
N ASN A 105 -21.22 10.03 0.87
CA ASN A 105 -22.14 11.07 0.39
C ASN A 105 -21.92 11.35 -1.11
N ALA A 106 -22.82 10.82 -1.92
CA ALA A 106 -23.36 11.49 -3.10
C ALA A 106 -24.71 10.84 -3.46
N GLU A 107 -25.69 10.94 -2.55
CA GLU A 107 -27.09 10.99 -3.00
C GLU A 107 -27.23 12.29 -3.81
N ILE A 108 -27.33 12.17 -5.13
CA ILE A 108 -27.86 13.25 -5.96
C ILE A 108 -29.37 13.24 -5.75
N ARG A 109 -29.84 14.08 -4.82
CA ARG A 109 -31.19 14.61 -4.87
C ARG A 109 -31.14 15.96 -5.55
N LYS A 110 -31.61 16.01 -6.79
CA LYS A 110 -32.57 17.00 -7.33
C LYS A 110 -32.96 16.59 -8.74
#